data_AF-A0A2V9SZF9-F1
#
_entry.id   AF-A0A2V9SZF9-F1
#
_cell.length_a   1.000
_cell.length_b   1.000
_cell.length_c   1.000
_cell.angle_alpha   90.00
_cell.angle_beta   90.00
_cell.angle_gamma   90.00
#
_symmetry.space_group_name_H-M   'P 1'
#
loop_
_entity.id
_entity.type
_entity.pdbx_description
1 polymer ?
#
loop_
_entity_poly.entity_id
_entity_poly.type
_entity_poly.pdbx_seq_one_letter_code
_entity_poly.pdbx_strand_id
1 'polypeptide(L)'
;SGRRVGGVGTAGIISRQIDRLRDSVTNSAFLQVTATPYALYLQPSDEIVVNGEAIFKPKRPAFTVLLPTHGKYVGGDEYFEKSGDADSPAFYFFREVPLQERDALKKEDRRRLQIDRVLTERNVAVLRDAIVTFLVGGAIRRLQQRAAGPRQKPQRYSFLFHTEQTRSSHEWQAVAIRDALVDQSRADSPLFNELVRAAYMDLKRSIELEGIVLPSVDEVKRAVAEALETGQLMITKVNSDNEIRKLLADDGQLKLRTPFNMFIGGQILDRGITINNLIAFYYGRNPNRFQQDTVLQHSRMYGARSTPDLAVTRFYAPQHVYQIMRRIHEFDGALREAFESGAHDQGVYFIQKDAADRLIPCSPNKLLFSDVVSIRPGRRLVLSGFQTLAKSSFTARKNLGELDRRVEKLAKSSEEPVLIDVDEATKLLELAYANLEFDDTTDDDRQAHIVALQHLSRICKRPDLRGKAWLLAAKDRNVARYREEGRFSNAPDTKQQKDSALTRAREIPVLMLLRQNGDEAKGWRGLPFWWPVILTPGTAATVIFATDEAVLPTTAGGDARPLSTEETA
;
A
#
# COMPACT_ATOMS: atom_id res chain seq x y z
N SER A 1 16.56 -2.82 -15.71
CA SER A 1 16.24 -4.24 -15.45
C SER A 1 17.08 -5.15 -16.36
N GLY A 2 17.71 -6.19 -15.80
CA GLY A 2 18.54 -7.15 -16.55
C GLY A 2 17.74 -8.36 -17.04
N ARG A 3 18.15 -8.97 -18.16
CA ARG A 3 17.63 -10.26 -18.63
C ARG A 3 18.58 -11.37 -18.13
N ARG A 4 18.07 -12.49 -17.65
CA ARG A 4 18.91 -13.66 -17.33
C ARG A 4 18.90 -14.63 -18.50
N VAL A 5 20.07 -15.08 -18.93
CA VAL A 5 20.26 -16.20 -19.86
C VAL A 5 21.19 -17.17 -19.15
N GLY A 6 20.76 -18.41 -18.91
CA GLY A 6 21.59 -19.44 -18.28
C GLY A 6 22.00 -19.18 -16.82
N GLY A 7 21.19 -18.45 -16.04
CA GLY A 7 21.51 -18.15 -14.63
C GLY A 7 22.49 -16.99 -14.41
N VAL A 8 23.15 -16.49 -15.46
CA VAL A 8 24.00 -15.30 -15.40
C VAL A 8 23.15 -14.06 -15.73
N GLY A 9 23.23 -13.03 -14.88
CA GLY A 9 22.53 -11.76 -15.10
C GLY A 9 23.20 -10.96 -16.20
N THR A 10 22.49 -10.67 -17.30
CA THR A 10 22.98 -9.75 -18.34
C THR A 10 22.46 -8.34 -18.11
N ALA A 11 23.32 -7.34 -18.33
CA ALA A 11 22.91 -5.95 -18.32
C ALA A 11 21.80 -5.70 -19.36
N GLY A 12 20.76 -4.94 -18.96
CA GLY A 12 19.66 -4.59 -19.86
C GLY A 12 20.17 -3.91 -21.14
N ILE A 13 19.46 -4.07 -22.26
CA ILE A 13 19.90 -3.57 -23.59
C ILE A 13 20.28 -2.09 -23.53
N ILE A 14 19.43 -1.26 -22.90
CA ILE A 14 19.68 0.19 -22.74
C ILE A 14 20.94 0.45 -21.90
N SER A 15 21.14 -0.29 -20.81
CA SER A 15 22.34 -0.17 -19.96
C SER A 15 23.62 -0.41 -20.75
N ARG A 16 23.64 -1.46 -21.59
CA ARG A 16 24.80 -1.77 -22.45
C ARG A 16 25.02 -0.72 -23.55
N GLN A 17 23.94 -0.17 -24.11
CA GLN A 17 24.06 0.91 -25.09
C GLN A 17 24.65 2.18 -24.47
N ILE A 18 24.24 2.52 -23.25
CA ILE A 18 24.83 3.64 -22.50
C ILE A 18 26.32 3.39 -22.24
N ASP A 19 26.70 2.18 -21.84
CA ASP A 19 28.11 1.86 -21.58
C ASP A 19 28.97 1.95 -22.86
N ARG A 20 28.46 1.45 -23.99
CA ARG A 20 29.11 1.60 -25.30
C ARG A 20 29.27 3.05 -25.72
N LEU A 21 28.26 3.88 -25.46
CA LEU A 21 28.32 5.32 -25.77
C LEU A 21 29.37 6.02 -24.89
N ARG A 22 29.49 5.62 -23.62
CA ARG A 22 30.54 6.11 -22.73
C ARG A 22 31.94 5.67 -23.19
N ASP A 23 32.08 4.48 -23.77
CA ASP A 23 33.34 4.00 -24.35
C ASP A 23 33.76 4.74 -25.62
N SER A 24 32.80 5.25 -26.39
CA SER A 24 33.09 5.97 -27.63
C SER A 24 33.63 7.39 -27.43
N VAL A 25 33.74 7.86 -26.19
CA VAL A 25 34.17 9.24 -25.87
C VAL A 25 35.23 9.25 -24.78
N THR A 26 36.17 10.21 -24.87
CA THR A 26 37.23 10.36 -23.86
C THR A 26 36.71 10.81 -22.51
N ASN A 27 35.67 11.67 -22.50
CA ASN A 27 35.04 12.21 -21.30
C ASN A 27 33.52 12.08 -21.41
N SER A 28 32.86 11.62 -20.33
CA SER A 28 31.40 11.57 -20.26
C SER A 28 30.91 11.94 -18.86
N ALA A 29 29.79 12.67 -18.80
CA ALA A 29 29.01 12.87 -17.58
C ALA A 29 27.68 12.15 -17.74
N PHE A 30 27.27 11.37 -16.73
CA PHE A 30 26.03 10.60 -16.76
C PHE A 30 25.07 11.11 -15.69
N LEU A 31 24.05 11.85 -16.12
CA LEU A 31 22.98 12.32 -15.26
C LEU A 31 21.80 11.35 -15.32
N GLN A 32 21.30 10.95 -14.16
CA GLN A 32 20.11 10.12 -14.02
C GLN A 32 19.05 10.87 -13.23
N VAL A 33 17.80 10.73 -13.67
CA VAL A 33 16.62 11.18 -12.94
C VAL A 33 15.77 9.95 -12.66
N THR A 34 15.41 9.74 -11.40
CA THR A 34 14.59 8.60 -10.98
C THR A 34 13.52 9.05 -10.00
N ALA A 35 12.33 8.46 -10.12
CA ALA A 35 11.27 8.58 -9.12
C ALA A 35 11.42 7.56 -7.98
N THR A 36 12.34 6.58 -8.11
CA THR A 36 12.64 5.55 -7.12
C THR A 36 14.08 5.73 -6.61
N PRO A 37 14.30 6.28 -5.40
CA PRO A 37 15.63 6.49 -4.82
C PRO A 37 16.42 5.18 -4.69
N TYR A 38 15.72 4.06 -4.50
CA TYR A 38 16.31 2.73 -4.43
C TYR A 38 17.16 2.34 -5.64
N ALA A 39 16.71 2.70 -6.84
CA ALA A 39 17.42 2.38 -8.08
C ALA A 39 18.82 3.01 -8.15
N LEU A 40 19.12 4.01 -7.30
CA LEU A 40 20.46 4.60 -7.15
C LEU A 40 21.35 3.77 -6.22
N TYR A 41 20.79 3.20 -5.15
CA TYR A 41 21.52 2.31 -4.23
C TYR A 41 21.90 0.97 -4.85
N LEU A 42 21.14 0.50 -5.85
CA LEU A 42 21.42 -0.73 -6.60
C LEU A 42 22.63 -0.64 -7.53
N GLN A 43 23.11 0.58 -7.81
CA GLN A 43 24.09 0.78 -8.85
C GLN A 43 25.50 0.47 -8.34
N PRO A 44 26.29 -0.28 -9.13
CA PRO A 44 27.61 -0.66 -8.71
C PRO A 44 28.51 0.58 -8.55
N SER A 45 29.26 0.60 -7.46
CA SER A 45 30.39 1.52 -7.23
C SER A 45 31.60 1.13 -8.09
N ASP A 46 31.74 -0.17 -8.36
CA ASP A 46 32.91 -0.76 -9.01
C ASP A 46 32.50 -1.61 -10.22
N GLU A 47 33.44 -1.91 -11.10
CA GLU A 47 33.17 -2.79 -12.24
C GLU A 47 32.78 -4.20 -11.76
N ILE A 48 31.62 -4.70 -12.20
CA ILE A 48 31.20 -6.07 -11.90
C ILE A 48 31.65 -6.96 -13.06
N VAL A 49 32.63 -7.82 -12.78
CA VAL A 49 33.13 -8.84 -13.70
C VAL A 49 32.55 -10.19 -13.29
N VAL A 50 31.94 -10.92 -14.23
CA VAL A 50 31.50 -12.32 -14.02
C VAL A 50 32.09 -13.16 -15.14
N ASN A 51 32.76 -14.26 -14.79
CA ASN A 51 33.44 -15.16 -15.73
C ASN A 51 34.46 -14.44 -16.66
N GLY A 52 35.14 -13.41 -16.17
CA GLY A 52 36.16 -12.68 -16.93
C GLY A 52 35.62 -11.60 -17.88
N GLU A 53 34.31 -11.43 -18.00
CA GLU A 53 33.69 -10.35 -18.77
C GLU A 53 33.10 -9.27 -17.84
N ALA A 54 33.41 -8.00 -18.14
CA ALA A 54 32.81 -6.86 -17.47
C ALA A 54 31.32 -6.73 -17.85
N ILE A 55 30.43 -7.03 -16.90
CA ILE A 55 28.97 -7.01 -17.12
C ILE A 55 28.38 -5.64 -16.79
N PHE A 56 28.92 -4.93 -15.80
CA PHE A 56 28.45 -3.60 -15.42
C PHE A 56 29.63 -2.67 -15.10
N LYS A 57 29.65 -1.48 -15.69
CA LYS A 57 30.52 -0.38 -15.26
C LYS A 57 30.01 0.29 -13.99
N PRO A 58 30.88 0.97 -13.23
CA PRO A 58 30.47 1.91 -12.19
C PRO A 58 29.40 2.88 -12.71
N LYS A 59 28.26 2.92 -12.02
CA LYS A 59 27.13 3.81 -12.33
C LYS A 59 26.63 4.56 -11.11
N ARG A 60 27.05 4.18 -9.90
CA ARG A 60 26.66 4.88 -8.68
C ARG A 60 26.91 6.38 -8.84
N PRO A 61 25.89 7.23 -8.62
CA PRO A 61 26.04 8.67 -8.76
C PRO A 61 27.13 9.21 -7.83
N ALA A 62 27.95 10.14 -8.33
CA ALA A 62 28.92 10.87 -7.51
C ALA A 62 28.24 11.75 -6.44
N PHE A 63 27.02 12.19 -6.73
CA PHE A 63 26.15 12.90 -5.80
C PHE A 63 24.68 12.63 -6.16
N THR A 64 23.78 12.81 -5.19
CA THR A 64 22.33 12.71 -5.39
C THR A 64 21.69 14.00 -4.89
N VAL A 65 20.82 14.60 -5.69
CA VAL A 65 20.02 15.77 -5.29
C VAL A 65 18.55 15.38 -5.28
N LEU A 66 17.87 15.63 -4.16
CA LEU A 66 16.43 15.50 -4.08
C LEU A 66 15.78 16.70 -4.75
N LEU A 67 14.93 16.43 -5.74
CA LEU A 67 14.14 17.48 -6.37
C LEU A 67 13.01 17.91 -5.42
N PRO A 68 12.79 19.22 -5.21
CA PRO A 68 11.73 19.71 -4.37
C PRO A 68 10.36 19.35 -4.97
N THR A 69 9.40 19.04 -4.10
CA THR A 69 8.01 18.89 -4.48
C THR A 69 7.32 20.26 -4.50
N HIS A 70 6.38 20.45 -5.42
CA HIS A 70 5.57 21.67 -5.40
C HIS A 70 4.46 21.55 -4.34
N GLY A 71 4.01 22.65 -3.74
CA GLY A 71 3.05 22.61 -2.62
C GLY A 71 1.68 21.95 -2.90
N LYS A 72 1.31 21.79 -4.17
CA LYS A 72 0.10 21.04 -4.58
C LYS A 72 0.31 19.54 -4.80
N TYR A 73 1.52 19.02 -4.58
CA TYR A 73 1.83 17.63 -4.85
C TYR A 73 1.22 16.75 -3.77
N VAL A 74 0.49 15.74 -4.21
CA VAL A 74 -0.07 14.70 -3.36
C VAL A 74 0.59 13.39 -3.75
N GLY A 75 1.23 12.75 -2.77
CA GLY A 75 1.94 11.49 -2.92
C GLY A 75 1.48 10.46 -1.89
N GLY A 76 2.34 9.48 -1.62
CA GLY A 76 2.00 8.38 -0.71
C GLY A 76 1.73 8.81 0.73
N ASP A 77 2.31 9.92 1.20
CA ASP A 77 2.04 10.46 2.54
C ASP A 77 0.56 10.74 2.76
N GLU A 78 -0.13 11.28 1.75
CA GLU A 78 -1.57 11.53 1.85
C GLU A 78 -2.36 10.22 1.91
N TYR A 79 -2.03 9.26 1.04
CA TYR A 79 -2.80 8.02 0.90
C TYR A 79 -2.50 6.97 1.98
N PHE A 80 -1.31 6.98 2.58
CA PHE A 80 -0.83 5.92 3.46
C PHE A 80 -0.41 6.40 4.86
N GLU A 81 0.04 7.64 5.01
CA GLU A 81 0.40 8.18 6.34
C GLU A 81 -0.77 8.94 6.96
N LYS A 82 -1.22 10.03 6.32
CA LYS A 82 -2.36 10.83 6.78
C LYS A 82 -3.66 10.03 6.79
N SER A 83 -3.78 9.00 5.97
CA SER A 83 -4.92 8.11 6.01
C SER A 83 -5.01 7.31 7.32
N GLY A 84 -3.94 7.25 8.12
CA GLY A 84 -3.95 6.67 9.46
C GLY A 84 -4.47 7.61 10.56
N ASP A 85 -4.68 8.89 10.26
CA ASP A 85 -5.14 9.92 11.19
C ASP A 85 -6.65 10.16 11.03
N ALA A 86 -7.43 10.01 12.10
CA ALA A 86 -8.88 10.14 12.07
C ALA A 86 -9.36 11.58 11.83
N ASP A 87 -8.51 12.57 12.12
CA ASP A 87 -8.82 13.98 11.91
C ASP A 87 -8.48 14.45 10.47
N SER A 88 -7.93 13.56 9.65
CA SER A 88 -7.59 13.85 8.25
C SER A 88 -8.69 13.39 7.28
N PRO A 89 -9.07 14.18 6.26
CA PRO A 89 -9.95 13.72 5.18
C PRO A 89 -9.44 12.45 4.48
N ALA A 90 -8.11 12.25 4.46
CA ALA A 90 -7.47 11.06 3.90
C ALA A 90 -7.83 9.77 4.63
N PHE A 91 -8.32 9.86 5.87
CA PHE A 91 -8.85 8.73 6.63
C PHE A 91 -9.91 7.96 5.85
N TYR A 92 -10.67 8.65 4.99
CA TYR A 92 -11.77 8.06 4.23
C TYR A 92 -11.38 7.62 2.82
N PHE A 93 -10.12 7.71 2.40
CA PHE A 93 -9.73 7.35 1.03
C PHE A 93 -9.94 5.86 0.74
N PHE A 94 -9.31 4.98 1.51
CA PHE A 94 -9.35 3.54 1.23
C PHE A 94 -10.69 2.89 1.58
N ARG A 95 -11.15 2.03 0.66
CA ARG A 95 -12.31 1.14 0.78
C ARG A 95 -11.89 -0.26 0.34
N GLU A 96 -12.12 -1.25 1.20
CA GLU A 96 -11.76 -2.63 0.89
C GLU A 96 -12.65 -3.18 -0.23
N VAL A 97 -12.04 -3.79 -1.23
CA VAL A 97 -12.72 -4.62 -2.24
C VAL A 97 -12.58 -6.08 -1.83
N PRO A 98 -13.68 -6.77 -1.46
CA PRO A 98 -13.63 -8.19 -1.12
C PRO A 98 -13.06 -9.04 -2.27
N LEU A 99 -12.27 -10.04 -1.93
CA LEU A 99 -11.70 -10.96 -2.92
C LEU A 99 -12.80 -11.69 -3.71
N GLN A 100 -13.94 -11.98 -3.09
CA GLN A 100 -15.09 -12.60 -3.75
C GLN A 100 -15.66 -11.70 -4.86
N GLU A 101 -15.86 -10.40 -4.57
CA GLU A 101 -16.30 -9.43 -5.58
C GLU A 101 -15.28 -9.33 -6.71
N ARG A 102 -13.99 -9.14 -6.38
CA ARG A 102 -12.93 -9.14 -7.39
C ARG A 102 -12.97 -10.39 -8.29
N ASP A 103 -13.10 -11.57 -7.70
CA ASP A 103 -13.09 -12.84 -8.44
C ASP A 103 -14.38 -13.06 -9.25
N ALA A 104 -15.53 -12.55 -8.78
CA ALA A 104 -16.75 -12.51 -9.55
C ALA A 104 -16.63 -11.60 -10.78
N LEU A 105 -15.87 -10.50 -10.67
CA LEU A 105 -15.67 -9.56 -11.78
C LEU A 105 -14.77 -10.13 -12.90
N LYS A 106 -14.00 -11.22 -12.67
CA LYS A 106 -13.03 -11.79 -13.63
C LYS A 106 -13.64 -12.50 -14.85
N LYS A 107 -14.89 -12.96 -14.78
CA LYS A 107 -15.59 -13.67 -15.88
C LYS A 107 -17.08 -13.36 -15.82
N GLU A 108 -17.69 -13.20 -17.00
CA GLU A 108 -19.14 -13.19 -17.10
C GLU A 108 -19.68 -14.58 -16.73
N ASP A 109 -20.28 -14.67 -15.55
CA ASP A 109 -20.95 -15.86 -15.06
C ASP A 109 -22.29 -15.43 -14.46
N ARG A 110 -23.38 -15.69 -15.20
CA ARG A 110 -24.75 -15.33 -14.79
C ARG A 110 -25.20 -16.02 -13.49
N ARG A 111 -24.47 -17.05 -13.03
CA ARG A 111 -24.69 -17.66 -11.70
C ARG A 111 -24.05 -16.87 -10.57
N ARG A 112 -23.01 -16.08 -10.88
CA ARG A 112 -22.26 -15.26 -9.90
C ARG A 112 -22.67 -13.80 -9.91
N LEU A 113 -23.19 -13.30 -11.03
CA LEU A 113 -23.66 -11.92 -11.16
C LEU A 113 -24.90 -11.86 -12.06
N GLN A 114 -26.03 -11.43 -11.50
CA GLN A 114 -27.27 -11.19 -12.25
C GLN A 114 -27.31 -9.74 -12.72
N ILE A 115 -27.16 -9.53 -14.03
CA ILE A 115 -27.09 -8.19 -14.65
C ILE A 115 -28.36 -7.38 -14.38
N ASP A 116 -29.52 -8.02 -14.41
CA ASP A 116 -30.83 -7.43 -14.12
C ASP A 116 -30.97 -6.94 -12.67
N ARG A 117 -30.07 -7.38 -11.77
CA ARG A 117 -30.06 -7.02 -10.34
C ARG A 117 -28.75 -6.36 -9.90
N VAL A 118 -27.98 -5.82 -10.84
CA VAL A 118 -26.61 -5.30 -10.60
C VAL A 118 -26.55 -4.23 -9.51
N LEU A 119 -27.63 -3.48 -9.27
CA LEU A 119 -27.69 -2.48 -8.19
C LEU A 119 -27.90 -3.06 -6.79
N THR A 120 -28.35 -4.31 -6.67
CA THR A 120 -28.62 -5.00 -5.39
C THR A 120 -27.71 -6.22 -5.15
N GLU A 121 -26.96 -6.64 -6.17
CA GLU A 121 -26.09 -7.81 -6.12
C GLU A 121 -24.89 -7.59 -5.18
N ARG A 122 -24.54 -8.62 -4.39
CA ARG A 122 -23.46 -8.51 -3.40
C ARG A 122 -22.07 -8.54 -4.03
N ASN A 123 -21.92 -9.27 -5.13
CA ASN A 123 -20.64 -9.48 -5.81
C ASN A 123 -20.18 -8.30 -6.68
N VAL A 124 -20.87 -7.16 -6.62
CA VAL A 124 -20.55 -5.91 -7.33
C VAL A 124 -20.84 -4.69 -6.44
N ALA A 125 -21.05 -4.92 -5.14
CA ALA A 125 -21.48 -3.89 -4.22
C ALA A 125 -20.46 -2.74 -4.15
N VAL A 126 -19.17 -3.05 -4.04
CA VAL A 126 -18.13 -2.04 -3.93
C VAL A 126 -17.93 -1.30 -5.25
N LEU A 127 -18.00 -1.98 -6.40
CA LEU A 127 -17.94 -1.32 -7.71
C LEU A 127 -19.14 -0.41 -7.95
N ARG A 128 -20.36 -0.85 -7.59
CA ARG A 128 -21.57 -0.02 -7.63
C ARG A 128 -21.38 1.22 -6.77
N ASP A 129 -20.97 1.03 -5.51
CA ASP A 129 -20.79 2.11 -4.56
C ASP A 129 -19.68 3.07 -5.03
N ALA A 130 -18.62 2.55 -5.66
CA ALA A 130 -17.56 3.36 -6.27
C ALA A 130 -18.07 4.25 -7.40
N ILE A 131 -18.91 3.73 -8.30
CA ILE A 131 -19.50 4.49 -9.41
C ILE A 131 -20.47 5.55 -8.87
N VAL A 132 -21.35 5.21 -7.93
CA VAL A 132 -22.30 6.16 -7.34
C VAL A 132 -21.54 7.26 -6.56
N THR A 133 -20.55 6.88 -5.75
CA THR A 133 -19.71 7.83 -5.00
C THR A 133 -18.92 8.75 -5.91
N PHE A 134 -18.41 8.24 -7.04
CA PHE A 134 -17.76 9.07 -8.06
C PHE A 134 -18.70 10.13 -8.65
N LEU A 135 -19.94 9.76 -8.99
CA LEU A 135 -20.95 10.68 -9.51
C LEU A 135 -21.34 11.74 -8.46
N VAL A 136 -21.62 11.30 -7.23
CA VAL A 136 -21.97 12.19 -6.11
C VAL A 136 -20.82 13.16 -5.79
N GLY A 137 -19.58 12.66 -5.69
CA GLY A 137 -18.40 13.47 -5.42
C GLY A 137 -18.12 14.51 -6.50
N GLY A 138 -18.17 14.11 -7.78
CA GLY A 138 -18.02 15.06 -8.87
C GLY A 138 -19.18 16.07 -8.95
N ALA A 139 -20.41 15.67 -8.63
CA ALA A 139 -21.56 16.57 -8.56
C ALA A 139 -21.38 17.62 -7.44
N ILE A 140 -20.99 17.20 -6.24
CA ILE A 140 -20.67 18.09 -5.10
C ILE A 140 -19.62 19.13 -5.52
N ARG A 141 -18.50 18.67 -6.09
CA ARG A 141 -17.41 19.55 -6.49
C ARG A 141 -17.83 20.56 -7.55
N ARG A 142 -18.60 20.12 -8.54
CA ARG A 142 -19.12 21.00 -9.60
C ARG A 142 -20.12 22.03 -9.04
N LEU A 143 -20.96 21.66 -8.08
CA LEU A 143 -21.86 22.58 -7.39
C LEU A 143 -21.08 23.62 -6.56
N GLN A 144 -20.08 23.18 -5.79
CA GLN A 144 -19.18 24.08 -5.06
C GLN A 144 -18.48 25.08 -5.99
N GLN A 145 -18.02 24.63 -7.15
CA GLN A 145 -17.38 25.50 -8.16
C GLN A 145 -18.35 26.51 -8.77
N ARG A 146 -19.60 26.10 -9.05
CA ARG A 146 -20.65 27.03 -9.51
C ARG A 146 -20.95 28.10 -8.45
N ALA A 147 -21.01 27.69 -7.18
CA ALA A 147 -21.29 28.59 -6.06
C ALA A 147 -20.13 29.57 -5.77
N ALA A 148 -18.88 29.19 -6.05
CA ALA A 148 -17.71 30.05 -5.88
C ALA A 148 -17.65 31.27 -6.83
N GLY A 149 -18.58 31.36 -7.79
CA GLY A 149 -18.81 32.54 -8.62
C GLY A 149 -18.56 32.30 -10.11
N PRO A 150 -18.96 33.25 -10.98
CA PRO A 150 -19.02 33.06 -12.44
C PRO A 150 -17.65 32.87 -13.11
N ARG A 151 -16.55 33.22 -12.43
CA ARG A 151 -15.18 33.01 -12.91
C ARG A 151 -14.69 31.57 -12.70
N GLN A 152 -15.32 30.81 -11.80
CA GLN A 152 -14.93 29.44 -11.51
C GLN A 152 -15.74 28.46 -12.36
N LYS A 153 -15.12 27.96 -13.43
CA LYS A 153 -15.77 27.01 -14.33
C LYS A 153 -15.83 25.62 -13.69
N PRO A 154 -16.98 24.93 -13.76
CA PRO A 154 -17.10 23.56 -13.28
C PRO A 154 -16.16 22.61 -14.01
N GLN A 155 -15.32 21.92 -13.26
CA GLN A 155 -14.33 21.00 -13.78
C GLN A 155 -14.95 19.66 -14.20
N ARG A 156 -14.18 18.90 -14.98
CA ARG A 156 -14.49 17.52 -15.35
C ARG A 156 -13.69 16.60 -14.44
N TYR A 157 -14.29 15.49 -14.03
CA TYR A 157 -13.70 14.55 -13.08
C TYR A 157 -13.46 13.20 -13.74
N SER A 158 -12.48 12.48 -13.21
CA SER A 158 -12.10 11.16 -13.71
C SER A 158 -12.16 10.07 -12.65
N PHE A 159 -12.49 8.87 -13.12
CA PHE A 159 -12.45 7.62 -12.39
C PHE A 159 -11.59 6.64 -13.19
N LEU A 160 -10.52 6.13 -12.59
CA LEU A 160 -9.71 5.06 -13.16
C LEU A 160 -10.09 3.71 -12.54
N PHE A 161 -10.53 2.78 -13.39
CA PHE A 161 -10.77 1.38 -13.03
C PHE A 161 -9.67 0.51 -13.66
N HIS A 162 -8.74 0.06 -12.80
CA HIS A 162 -7.64 -0.81 -13.18
C HIS A 162 -8.04 -2.28 -13.11
N THR A 163 -7.95 -2.99 -14.24
CA THR A 163 -8.40 -4.38 -14.37
C THR A 163 -7.28 -5.31 -14.84
N GLU A 164 -7.45 -6.63 -14.68
CA GLU A 164 -6.50 -7.60 -15.23
C GLU A 164 -6.49 -7.55 -16.77
N GLN A 165 -5.30 -7.70 -17.38
CA GLN A 165 -5.04 -7.44 -18.80
C GLN A 165 -5.82 -8.33 -19.77
N THR A 166 -6.30 -9.48 -19.32
CA THR A 166 -6.64 -10.57 -20.25
C THR A 166 -8.10 -10.61 -20.69
N ARG A 167 -9.00 -9.74 -20.22
CA ARG A 167 -10.43 -9.92 -20.52
C ARG A 167 -11.25 -8.65 -20.72
N SER A 168 -12.13 -8.73 -21.71
CA SER A 168 -13.26 -7.85 -22.03
C SER A 168 -14.34 -7.76 -20.94
N SER A 169 -14.14 -8.37 -19.77
CA SER A 169 -15.18 -8.64 -18.78
C SER A 169 -15.57 -7.46 -17.90
N HIS A 170 -14.84 -6.34 -17.90
CA HIS A 170 -15.09 -5.28 -16.91
C HIS A 170 -15.89 -4.08 -17.40
N GLU A 171 -15.87 -3.85 -18.71
CA GLU A 171 -16.60 -2.76 -19.34
C GLU A 171 -18.11 -2.94 -19.22
N TRP A 172 -18.60 -4.16 -19.47
CA TRP A 172 -20.03 -4.43 -19.45
C TRP A 172 -20.64 -4.25 -18.06
N GLN A 173 -19.88 -4.48 -16.98
CA GLN A 173 -20.34 -4.29 -15.60
C GLN A 173 -20.57 -2.82 -15.29
N ALA A 174 -19.58 -1.97 -15.63
CA ALA A 174 -19.70 -0.53 -15.46
C ALA A 174 -20.83 0.07 -16.32
N VAL A 175 -20.99 -0.45 -17.54
CA VAL A 175 -22.10 -0.09 -18.45
C VAL A 175 -23.45 -0.52 -17.86
N ALA A 176 -23.57 -1.76 -17.38
CA ALA A 176 -24.81 -2.26 -16.76
C ALA A 176 -25.20 -1.46 -15.51
N ILE A 177 -24.23 -1.11 -14.66
CA ILE A 177 -24.47 -0.26 -13.49
C ILE A 177 -24.95 1.12 -13.93
N ARG A 178 -24.28 1.75 -14.91
CA ARG A 178 -24.71 3.05 -15.45
C ARG A 178 -26.14 2.98 -15.97
N ASP A 179 -26.46 1.99 -16.80
CA ASP A 179 -27.76 1.90 -17.45
C ASP A 179 -28.87 1.64 -16.42
N ALA A 180 -28.61 0.76 -15.45
CA ALA A 180 -29.53 0.56 -14.32
C ALA A 180 -29.70 1.83 -13.48
N LEU A 181 -28.64 2.60 -13.22
CA LEU A 181 -28.74 3.89 -12.51
C LEU A 181 -29.56 4.92 -13.30
N VAL A 182 -29.44 4.97 -14.63
CA VAL A 182 -30.26 5.84 -15.48
C VAL A 182 -31.74 5.48 -15.35
N ASP A 183 -32.08 4.19 -15.43
CA ASP A 183 -33.46 3.73 -15.32
C ASP A 183 -34.06 4.04 -13.94
N GLN A 184 -33.30 3.78 -12.87
CA GLN A 184 -33.74 4.08 -11.51
C GLN A 184 -33.82 5.59 -11.21
N SER A 185 -32.95 6.40 -11.82
CA SER A 185 -33.00 7.88 -11.75
C SER A 185 -34.26 8.42 -12.40
N ARG A 186 -34.58 7.97 -13.62
CA ARG A 186 -35.80 8.38 -14.34
C ARG A 186 -37.09 8.04 -13.60
N ALA A 187 -37.07 6.94 -12.85
CA ALA A 187 -38.18 6.51 -12.01
C ALA A 187 -38.20 7.19 -10.62
N ASP A 188 -37.20 8.02 -10.28
CA ASP A 188 -36.93 8.55 -8.93
C ASP A 188 -37.12 7.49 -7.83
N SER A 189 -36.57 6.29 -8.07
CA SER A 189 -36.89 5.13 -7.25
C SER A 189 -36.34 5.25 -5.82
N PRO A 190 -36.93 4.56 -4.83
CA PRO A 190 -36.37 4.49 -3.47
C PRO A 190 -34.93 3.96 -3.46
N LEU A 191 -34.61 2.99 -4.33
CA LEU A 191 -33.26 2.43 -4.45
C LEU A 191 -32.24 3.47 -4.94
N PHE A 192 -32.59 4.27 -5.96
CA PHE A 192 -31.72 5.36 -6.42
C PHE A 192 -31.47 6.38 -5.30
N ASN A 193 -32.53 6.77 -4.60
CA ASN A 193 -32.46 7.69 -3.47
C ASN A 193 -31.56 7.16 -2.34
N GLU A 194 -31.67 5.87 -2.02
CA GLU A 194 -30.85 5.21 -1.01
C GLU A 194 -29.36 5.19 -1.41
N LEU A 195 -29.05 4.78 -2.65
CA LEU A 195 -27.67 4.71 -3.15
C LEU A 195 -27.00 6.08 -3.16
N VAL A 196 -27.67 7.11 -3.68
CA VAL A 196 -27.15 8.49 -3.71
C VAL A 196 -26.96 9.02 -2.30
N ARG A 197 -27.91 8.78 -1.40
CA ARG A 197 -27.83 9.23 -0.01
C ARG A 197 -26.70 8.54 0.75
N ALA A 198 -26.49 7.24 0.55
CA ALA A 198 -25.39 6.50 1.17
C ALA A 198 -24.03 7.09 0.75
N ALA A 199 -23.82 7.30 -0.55
CA ALA A 199 -22.62 7.95 -1.09
C ALA A 199 -22.45 9.40 -0.59
N TYR A 200 -23.54 10.15 -0.47
CA TYR A 200 -23.50 11.51 0.07
C TYR A 200 -23.07 11.53 1.54
N MET A 201 -23.64 10.66 2.37
CA MET A 201 -23.27 10.53 3.79
C MET A 201 -21.83 10.05 3.97
N ASP A 202 -21.36 9.20 3.07
CA ASP A 202 -19.96 8.79 3.03
C ASP A 202 -19.02 9.98 2.83
N LEU A 203 -19.26 10.76 1.77
CA LEU A 203 -18.43 11.91 1.40
C LEU A 203 -18.54 13.06 2.39
N LYS A 204 -19.71 13.25 3.01
CA LYS A 204 -19.96 14.28 4.02
C LYS A 204 -18.87 14.30 5.09
N ARG A 205 -18.47 13.13 5.59
CA ARG A 205 -17.47 13.00 6.67
C ARG A 205 -16.11 13.61 6.30
N SER A 206 -15.59 13.27 5.11
CA SER A 206 -14.31 13.82 4.64
C SER A 206 -14.40 15.28 4.19
N ILE A 207 -15.56 15.72 3.71
CA ILE A 207 -15.83 17.12 3.34
C ILE A 207 -15.89 18.02 4.58
N GLU A 208 -16.53 17.57 5.65
CA GLU A 208 -16.63 18.30 6.92
C GLU A 208 -15.26 18.44 7.59
N LEU A 209 -14.42 17.39 7.57
CA LEU A 209 -13.04 17.47 8.06
C LEU A 209 -12.17 18.46 7.27
N GLU A 210 -12.35 18.55 5.95
CA GLU A 210 -11.65 19.53 5.11
C GLU A 210 -12.19 20.96 5.33
N GLY A 211 -13.37 21.12 5.92
CA GLY A 211 -13.98 22.42 6.21
C GLY A 211 -14.52 23.14 4.96
N ILE A 212 -14.90 22.39 3.92
CA ILE A 212 -15.45 22.97 2.67
C ILE A 212 -16.98 22.86 2.63
N VAL A 213 -17.62 23.77 1.90
CA VAL A 213 -19.08 23.88 1.80
C VAL A 213 -19.69 22.59 1.25
N LEU A 214 -20.62 21.96 1.97
CA LEU A 214 -21.37 20.80 1.50
C LEU A 214 -22.72 21.23 0.93
N PRO A 215 -22.99 21.05 -0.40
CA PRO A 215 -24.32 21.29 -0.97
C PRO A 215 -25.38 20.36 -0.37
N SER A 216 -26.66 20.73 -0.46
CA SER A 216 -27.74 19.90 0.07
C SER A 216 -27.86 18.56 -0.68
N VAL A 217 -28.33 17.52 0.00
CA VAL A 217 -28.53 16.19 -0.62
C VAL A 217 -29.47 16.26 -1.83
N ASP A 218 -30.47 17.13 -1.81
CA ASP A 218 -31.43 17.30 -2.91
C ASP A 218 -30.81 18.00 -4.14
N GLU A 219 -29.92 18.96 -3.94
CA GLU A 219 -29.15 19.56 -5.04
C GLU A 219 -28.19 18.56 -5.67
N VAL A 220 -27.50 17.77 -4.84
CA VAL A 220 -26.59 16.74 -5.32
C VAL A 220 -27.36 15.65 -6.07
N LYS A 221 -28.50 15.17 -5.53
CA LYS A 221 -29.35 14.20 -6.20
C LYS A 221 -29.79 14.68 -7.57
N ARG A 222 -30.31 15.92 -7.66
CA ARG A 222 -30.72 16.52 -8.95
C ARG A 222 -29.56 16.60 -9.94
N ALA A 223 -28.37 16.99 -9.48
CA ALA A 223 -27.19 17.07 -10.34
C ALA A 223 -26.71 15.69 -10.83
N VAL A 224 -26.82 14.65 -9.99
CA VAL A 224 -26.50 13.26 -10.38
C VAL A 224 -27.52 12.73 -11.38
N ALA A 225 -28.82 12.96 -11.14
CA ALA A 225 -29.90 12.57 -12.05
C ALA A 225 -29.74 13.23 -13.43
N GLU A 226 -29.53 14.56 -13.46
CA GLU A 226 -29.25 15.31 -14.69
C GLU A 226 -28.04 14.73 -15.44
N ALA A 227 -26.95 14.42 -14.73
CA ALA A 227 -25.74 13.86 -15.33
C ALA A 227 -25.97 12.47 -15.95
N LEU A 228 -26.77 11.62 -15.31
CA LEU A 228 -27.13 10.30 -15.83
C LEU A 228 -28.05 10.42 -17.05
N GLU A 229 -29.13 11.18 -16.92
CA GLU A 229 -30.18 11.30 -17.96
C GLU A 229 -29.68 11.97 -19.24
N THR A 230 -28.75 12.92 -19.12
CA THR A 230 -28.11 13.61 -20.26
C THR A 230 -26.84 12.92 -20.77
N GLY A 231 -26.51 11.73 -20.26
CA GLY A 231 -25.36 10.93 -20.73
C GLY A 231 -23.99 11.56 -20.44
N GLN A 232 -23.86 12.31 -19.34
CA GLN A 232 -22.61 12.98 -18.95
C GLN A 232 -21.56 12.02 -18.35
N LEU A 233 -21.95 10.79 -17.99
CA LEU A 233 -21.01 9.73 -17.59
C LEU A 233 -20.50 8.98 -18.83
N MET A 234 -19.27 9.30 -19.23
CA MET A 234 -18.57 8.64 -20.33
C MET A 234 -17.68 7.51 -19.81
N ILE A 235 -17.95 6.27 -20.23
CA ILE A 235 -17.11 5.11 -19.94
C ILE A 235 -16.25 4.85 -21.17
N THR A 236 -14.93 4.82 -21.00
CA THR A 236 -13.95 4.62 -22.08
C THR A 236 -13.00 3.49 -21.72
N LYS A 237 -12.97 2.46 -22.55
CA LYS A 237 -12.01 1.38 -22.44
C LYS A 237 -10.73 1.71 -23.20
N VAL A 238 -9.58 1.38 -22.63
CA VAL A 238 -8.26 1.65 -23.22
C VAL A 238 -7.51 0.33 -23.39
N ASN A 239 -7.40 -0.15 -24.63
CA ASN A 239 -6.88 -1.48 -24.99
C ASN A 239 -5.59 -1.45 -25.81
N SER A 240 -5.15 -0.29 -26.30
CA SER A 240 -3.87 -0.18 -27.01
C SER A 240 -3.18 1.18 -26.84
N ASP A 241 -1.86 1.21 -27.07
CA ASP A 241 -1.08 2.46 -27.08
C ASP A 241 -1.56 3.46 -28.13
N ASN A 242 -2.04 2.96 -29.28
CA ASN A 242 -2.59 3.80 -30.34
C ASN A 242 -3.92 4.46 -29.94
N GLU A 243 -4.74 3.78 -29.15
CA GLU A 243 -5.96 4.36 -28.58
C GLU A 243 -5.63 5.46 -27.57
N ILE A 244 -4.62 5.26 -26.69
CA ILE A 244 -4.17 6.30 -25.77
C ILE A 244 -3.83 7.57 -26.53
N ARG A 245 -2.98 7.49 -27.58
CA ARG A 245 -2.54 8.68 -28.32
C ARG A 245 -3.71 9.50 -28.87
N LYS A 246 -4.81 8.86 -29.26
CA LYS A 246 -6.04 9.53 -29.71
C LYS A 246 -6.89 10.12 -28.58
N LEU A 247 -6.68 9.65 -27.37
CA LEU A 247 -7.35 10.09 -26.15
C LEU A 247 -6.55 11.15 -25.38
N LEU A 248 -5.28 11.38 -25.72
CA LEU A 248 -4.47 12.43 -25.11
C LEU A 248 -4.88 13.82 -25.61
N ALA A 249 -4.81 14.80 -24.72
CA ALA A 249 -4.79 16.22 -25.06
C ALA A 249 -3.35 16.66 -25.39
N ASP A 250 -3.20 17.91 -25.84
CA ASP A 250 -1.91 18.46 -26.30
C ASP A 250 -0.85 18.52 -25.19
N ASP A 251 -1.28 18.48 -23.92
CA ASP A 251 -0.42 18.42 -22.73
C ASP A 251 0.01 16.99 -22.34
N GLY A 252 -0.35 15.99 -23.14
CA GLY A 252 -0.02 14.58 -22.91
C GLY A 252 -0.87 13.90 -21.85
N GLN A 253 -1.99 14.50 -21.43
CA GLN A 253 -2.91 13.96 -20.42
C GLN A 253 -4.18 13.38 -21.04
N LEU A 254 -4.88 12.47 -20.35
CA LEU A 254 -6.16 11.95 -20.87
C LEU A 254 -7.20 13.07 -20.99
N LYS A 255 -7.76 13.23 -22.18
CA LYS A 255 -8.78 14.22 -22.49
C LYS A 255 -10.09 13.87 -21.81
N LEU A 256 -10.49 14.68 -20.84
CA LEU A 256 -11.80 14.62 -20.20
C LEU A 256 -12.84 15.27 -21.13
N ARG A 257 -13.81 14.52 -21.65
CA ARG A 257 -14.75 14.98 -22.69
C ARG A 257 -16.07 15.47 -22.10
N THR A 258 -16.57 14.75 -21.09
CA THR A 258 -17.81 15.07 -20.38
C THR A 258 -17.51 15.46 -18.93
N PRO A 259 -18.51 15.92 -18.16
CA PRO A 259 -18.34 16.15 -16.72
C PRO A 259 -17.79 14.96 -15.94
N PHE A 260 -18.15 13.72 -16.29
CA PHE A 260 -17.72 12.50 -15.60
C PHE A 260 -17.12 11.50 -16.59
N ASN A 261 -15.85 11.12 -16.37
CA ASN A 261 -15.11 10.24 -17.30
C ASN A 261 -14.56 9.04 -16.54
N MET A 262 -15.01 7.85 -16.89
CA MET A 262 -14.52 6.59 -16.33
C MET A 262 -13.62 5.89 -17.36
N PHE A 263 -12.35 5.71 -17.01
CA PHE A 263 -11.37 4.99 -17.84
C PHE A 263 -11.18 3.59 -17.30
N ILE A 264 -11.36 2.59 -18.16
CA ILE A 264 -11.19 1.17 -17.83
C ILE A 264 -9.99 0.64 -18.61
N GLY A 265 -8.98 0.11 -17.92
CA GLY A 265 -7.81 -0.47 -18.59
C GLY A 265 -6.88 -1.25 -17.67
N GLY A 266 -6.07 -2.12 -18.28
CA GLY A 266 -5.00 -2.86 -17.62
C GLY A 266 -3.66 -2.13 -17.71
N GLN A 267 -2.59 -2.84 -18.13
CA GLN A 267 -1.21 -2.32 -18.13
C GLN A 267 -0.95 -1.06 -18.97
N ILE A 268 -1.86 -0.75 -19.87
CA ILE A 268 -1.69 0.32 -20.83
C ILE A 268 -1.82 1.69 -20.15
N LEU A 269 -2.61 1.78 -19.07
CA LEU A 269 -2.72 2.97 -18.24
C LEU A 269 -1.53 3.14 -17.26
N ASP A 270 -0.62 2.16 -17.22
CA ASP A 270 0.56 2.13 -16.34
C ASP A 270 1.81 2.78 -16.97
N ARG A 271 1.72 3.31 -18.19
CA ARG A 271 2.87 3.89 -18.94
C ARG A 271 3.02 5.42 -18.92
N GLY A 272 3.08 6.02 -17.73
CA GLY A 272 3.45 7.44 -17.55
C GLY A 272 2.37 8.46 -17.93
N ILE A 273 1.11 8.04 -18.09
CA ILE A 273 0.01 8.93 -18.46
C ILE A 273 -0.54 9.62 -17.20
N THR A 274 -0.70 10.94 -17.27
CA THR A 274 -1.31 11.72 -16.19
C THR A 274 -2.82 11.83 -16.44
N ILE A 275 -3.63 11.63 -15.40
CA ILE A 275 -5.08 11.74 -15.45
C ILE A 275 -5.52 12.87 -14.52
N ASN A 276 -6.05 13.97 -15.08
CA ASN A 276 -6.52 15.09 -14.29
C ASN A 276 -7.76 14.76 -13.47
N ASN A 277 -7.86 15.39 -12.31
CA ASN A 277 -9.04 15.40 -11.45
C ASN A 277 -9.54 13.98 -11.11
N LEU A 278 -8.59 13.07 -10.82
CA LEU A 278 -8.84 11.66 -10.53
C LEU A 278 -9.35 11.44 -9.11
N ILE A 279 -10.65 11.56 -8.89
CA ILE A 279 -11.26 11.44 -7.56
C ILE A 279 -11.70 10.01 -7.20
N ALA A 280 -11.65 9.07 -8.14
CA ALA A 280 -11.92 7.67 -7.85
C ALA A 280 -10.87 6.78 -8.50
N PHE A 281 -10.35 5.82 -7.73
CA PHE A 281 -9.43 4.80 -8.24
C PHE A 281 -9.86 3.44 -7.74
N TYR A 282 -10.12 2.50 -8.65
CA TYR A 282 -10.52 1.14 -8.32
C TYR A 282 -9.47 0.18 -8.86
N TYR A 283 -8.87 -0.59 -7.96
CA TYR A 283 -7.82 -1.54 -8.27
C TYR A 283 -8.36 -2.97 -8.21
N GLY A 284 -8.84 -3.47 -9.34
CA GLY A 284 -9.38 -4.83 -9.48
C GLY A 284 -8.33 -5.92 -9.74
N ARG A 285 -7.03 -5.57 -9.77
CA ARG A 285 -5.95 -6.48 -10.18
C ARG A 285 -5.25 -7.14 -8.99
N ASN A 286 -4.77 -8.38 -9.16
CA ASN A 286 -3.80 -8.98 -8.24
C ASN A 286 -2.52 -9.38 -9.00
N PRO A 287 -1.47 -8.54 -9.06
CA PRO A 287 -0.24 -8.93 -9.73
C PRO A 287 0.50 -10.03 -8.93
N ASN A 288 0.90 -11.11 -9.60
CA ASN A 288 1.68 -12.20 -8.99
C ASN A 288 3.06 -11.77 -8.46
N ARG A 289 3.56 -10.61 -8.88
CA ARG A 289 4.78 -9.97 -8.36
C ARG A 289 4.58 -8.46 -8.33
N PHE A 290 4.65 -7.88 -7.14
CA PHE A 290 4.65 -6.42 -6.97
C PHE A 290 6.09 -5.93 -7.03
N GLN A 291 6.53 -5.48 -8.21
CA GLN A 291 7.77 -4.72 -8.32
C GLN A 291 7.47 -3.25 -8.00
N GLN A 292 8.37 -2.57 -7.28
CA GLN A 292 8.19 -1.16 -6.87
C GLN A 292 7.87 -0.26 -8.07
N ASP A 293 8.57 -0.47 -9.19
CA ASP A 293 8.32 0.24 -10.45
C ASP A 293 6.88 0.02 -10.95
N THR A 294 6.34 -1.20 -10.81
CA THR A 294 4.97 -1.53 -11.20
C THR A 294 3.96 -0.83 -10.31
N VAL A 295 4.16 -0.81 -8.99
CA VAL A 295 3.24 -0.13 -8.06
C VAL A 295 3.26 1.39 -8.22
N LEU A 296 4.44 1.99 -8.36
CA LEU A 296 4.55 3.43 -8.60
C LEU A 296 4.02 3.81 -9.99
N GLN A 297 4.21 2.95 -11.00
CA GLN A 297 3.57 3.10 -12.32
C GLN A 297 2.04 3.02 -12.24
N HIS A 298 1.50 2.26 -11.30
CA HIS A 298 0.06 2.12 -11.06
C HIS A 298 -0.51 3.21 -10.13
N SER A 299 0.33 3.91 -9.36
CA SER A 299 -0.07 4.94 -8.39
C SER A 299 -0.42 6.27 -9.07
N ARG A 300 -1.32 6.19 -10.06
CA ARG A 300 -1.89 7.33 -10.82
C ARG A 300 -2.66 8.32 -9.96
N MET A 301 -2.91 7.94 -8.72
CA MET A 301 -3.50 8.79 -7.71
C MET A 301 -2.54 9.89 -7.22
N TYR A 302 -1.23 9.76 -7.44
CA TYR A 302 -0.24 10.80 -7.14
C TYR A 302 -0.19 11.89 -8.20
N GLY A 303 0.14 13.10 -7.78
CA GLY A 303 0.33 14.25 -8.68
C GLY A 303 -0.18 15.55 -8.08
N ALA A 304 -0.33 16.57 -8.92
CA ALA A 304 -0.89 17.85 -8.51
C ALA A 304 -2.40 17.73 -8.26
N ARG A 305 -2.85 18.04 -7.04
CA ARG A 305 -4.25 17.90 -6.64
C ARG A 305 -4.72 19.11 -5.84
N SER A 306 -5.99 19.46 -5.96
CA SER A 306 -6.59 20.45 -5.06
C SER A 306 -7.13 19.76 -3.81
N THR A 307 -6.96 20.38 -2.64
CA THR A 307 -7.43 19.80 -1.37
C THR A 307 -8.94 19.54 -1.36
N PRO A 308 -9.81 20.37 -1.99
CA PRO A 308 -11.23 20.04 -2.06
C PRO A 308 -11.53 18.79 -2.90
N ASP A 309 -10.72 18.47 -3.92
CA ASP A 309 -10.89 17.23 -4.69
C ASP A 309 -10.45 16.01 -3.87
N LEU A 310 -9.47 16.16 -2.96
CA LEU A 310 -9.05 15.11 -2.04
C LEU A 310 -10.20 14.74 -1.08
N ALA A 311 -10.95 15.72 -0.59
CA ALA A 311 -12.09 15.47 0.30
C ALA A 311 -13.19 14.57 -0.32
N VAL A 312 -13.26 14.46 -1.64
CA VAL A 312 -14.18 13.55 -2.35
C VAL A 312 -13.47 12.34 -2.98
N THR A 313 -12.18 12.15 -2.68
CA THR A 313 -11.37 11.09 -3.29
C THR A 313 -11.58 9.75 -2.58
N ARG A 314 -11.72 8.67 -3.36
CA ARG A 314 -11.78 7.28 -2.86
C ARG A 314 -10.84 6.35 -3.63
N PHE A 315 -10.22 5.43 -2.91
CA PHE A 315 -9.34 4.38 -3.39
C PHE A 315 -9.90 3.01 -2.99
N TYR A 316 -10.35 2.25 -3.97
CA TYR A 316 -10.93 0.92 -3.79
C TYR A 316 -9.87 -0.12 -4.15
N ALA A 317 -9.49 -0.98 -3.21
CA ALA A 317 -8.57 -2.08 -3.50
C ALA A 317 -8.78 -3.24 -2.52
N PRO A 318 -8.41 -4.47 -2.91
CA PRO A 318 -8.25 -5.55 -1.94
C PRO A 318 -7.25 -5.16 -0.86
N GLN A 319 -7.49 -5.65 0.36
CA GLN A 319 -6.69 -5.30 1.53
C GLN A 319 -5.20 -5.60 1.36
N HIS A 320 -4.85 -6.77 0.82
CA HIS A 320 -3.46 -7.17 0.58
C HIS A 320 -2.76 -6.25 -0.44
N VAL A 321 -3.47 -5.77 -1.47
CA VAL A 321 -2.93 -4.79 -2.43
C VAL A 321 -2.59 -3.49 -1.72
N TYR A 322 -3.50 -2.97 -0.89
CA TYR A 322 -3.30 -1.74 -0.15
C TYR A 322 -2.08 -1.83 0.77
N GLN A 323 -1.91 -2.94 1.50
CA GLN A 323 -0.75 -3.15 2.37
C GLN A 323 0.56 -3.17 1.58
N ILE A 324 0.61 -3.84 0.42
CA ILE A 324 1.81 -3.87 -0.41
C ILE A 324 2.16 -2.46 -0.93
N MET A 325 1.17 -1.68 -1.37
CA MET A 325 1.41 -0.30 -1.80
C MET A 325 1.93 0.57 -0.65
N ARG A 326 1.38 0.39 0.55
CA ARG A 326 1.82 1.07 1.76
C ARG A 326 3.26 0.70 2.13
N ARG A 327 3.63 -0.59 2.11
CA ARG A 327 5.01 -1.04 2.37
C ARG A 327 6.01 -0.45 1.39
N ILE A 328 5.63 -0.36 0.12
CA ILE A 328 6.45 0.28 -0.92
C ILE A 328 6.65 1.77 -0.62
N HIS A 329 5.62 2.48 -0.18
CA HIS A 329 5.74 3.87 0.25
C HIS A 329 6.63 4.01 1.49
N GLU A 330 6.43 3.15 2.49
CA GLU A 330 7.24 3.11 3.71
C GLU A 330 8.72 2.82 3.40
N PHE A 331 9.00 2.00 2.40
CA PHE A 331 10.34 1.75 1.90
C PHE A 331 10.94 2.97 1.18
N ASP A 332 10.20 3.58 0.25
CA ASP A 332 10.65 4.74 -0.50
C ASP A 332 10.97 5.94 0.40
N GLY A 333 10.08 6.24 1.35
CA GLY A 333 10.27 7.31 2.32
C GLY A 333 11.45 7.05 3.26
N ALA A 334 11.72 5.77 3.63
CA ALA A 334 12.86 5.43 4.47
C ALA A 334 14.19 5.75 3.76
N LEU A 335 14.27 5.45 2.47
CA LEU A 335 15.43 5.77 1.64
C LEU A 335 15.59 7.27 1.44
N ARG A 336 14.48 8.01 1.25
CA ARG A 336 14.50 9.47 1.14
C ARG A 336 15.00 10.13 2.42
N GLU A 337 14.48 9.74 3.58
CA GLU A 337 14.94 10.25 4.89
C GLU A 337 16.44 9.95 5.12
N ALA A 338 16.91 8.77 4.71
CA ALA A 338 18.33 8.41 4.79
C ALA A 338 19.23 9.29 3.91
N PHE A 339 18.73 9.75 2.75
CA PHE A 339 19.42 10.74 1.93
C PHE A 339 19.44 12.12 2.59
N GLU A 340 18.31 12.60 3.10
CA GLU A 340 18.18 13.94 3.70
C GLU A 340 19.01 14.11 4.97
N SER A 341 19.09 13.06 5.79
CA SER A 341 19.85 13.07 7.05
C SER A 341 21.37 12.97 6.88
N GLY A 342 21.88 12.81 5.65
CA GLY A 342 23.31 12.61 5.41
C GLY A 342 23.84 11.25 5.87
N ALA A 343 22.98 10.37 6.40
CA ALA A 343 23.29 9.00 6.79
C ALA A 343 23.75 8.12 5.61
N HIS A 344 23.79 8.67 4.40
CA HIS A 344 24.34 8.04 3.20
C HIS A 344 25.79 7.54 3.36
N ASP A 345 26.59 8.19 4.23
CA ASP A 345 27.97 7.77 4.54
C ASP A 345 28.03 6.58 5.52
N GLN A 346 26.95 6.35 6.28
CA GLN A 346 26.81 5.18 7.16
C GLN A 346 26.08 4.01 6.49
N GLY A 347 25.43 4.25 5.34
CA GLY A 347 24.79 3.23 4.52
C GLY A 347 23.41 2.81 5.01
N VAL A 348 22.45 2.70 4.09
CA VAL A 348 21.22 1.94 4.35
C VAL A 348 21.60 0.47 4.42
N TYR A 349 21.43 -0.16 5.58
CA TYR A 349 21.74 -1.56 5.75
C TYR A 349 20.58 -2.42 5.25
N PHE A 350 20.86 -3.26 4.26
CA PHE A 350 19.97 -4.32 3.82
C PHE A 350 20.39 -5.59 4.53
N ILE A 351 19.50 -6.13 5.36
CA ILE A 351 19.81 -7.27 6.24
C ILE A 351 18.83 -8.40 5.96
N GLN A 352 19.36 -9.62 5.86
CA GLN A 352 18.59 -10.87 5.77
C GLN A 352 19.12 -11.86 6.82
N LYS A 353 18.39 -12.95 7.06
CA LYS A 353 18.91 -14.08 7.85
C LYS A 353 19.63 -15.09 6.96
N ASP A 354 20.69 -15.70 7.49
CA ASP A 354 21.31 -16.90 6.92
C ASP A 354 20.62 -18.18 7.44
N ALA A 355 20.99 -19.34 6.89
CA ALA A 355 20.47 -20.65 7.29
C ALA A 355 20.72 -21.02 8.78
N ALA A 356 21.55 -20.23 9.49
CA ALA A 356 21.84 -20.37 10.91
C ALA A 356 21.19 -19.26 11.76
N ASP A 357 20.19 -18.56 11.21
CA ASP A 357 19.40 -17.50 11.86
C ASP A 357 20.21 -16.24 12.22
N ARG A 358 21.38 -16.04 11.59
CA ARG A 358 22.24 -14.86 11.82
C ARG A 358 21.94 -13.76 10.82
N LEU A 359 22.04 -12.52 11.27
CA LEU A 359 21.84 -11.34 10.43
C LEU A 359 23.07 -11.09 9.55
N ILE A 360 22.87 -11.14 8.24
CA ILE A 360 23.90 -10.89 7.24
C ILE A 360 23.48 -9.76 6.30
N PRO A 361 24.43 -8.92 5.84
CA PRO A 361 24.15 -7.96 4.78
C PRO A 361 23.69 -8.67 3.50
N CYS A 362 22.68 -8.13 2.81
CA CYS A 362 22.19 -8.69 1.55
C CYS A 362 22.28 -7.67 0.41
N SER A 363 22.43 -8.17 -0.82
CA SER A 363 22.38 -7.30 -1.99
C SER A 363 20.93 -6.90 -2.24
N PRO A 364 20.67 -5.59 -2.32
CA PRO A 364 19.38 -5.04 -2.71
C PRO A 364 18.73 -5.72 -3.94
N ASN A 365 19.50 -6.07 -4.98
CA ASN A 365 18.97 -6.70 -6.21
C ASN A 365 18.27 -8.07 -6.01
N LYS A 366 18.35 -8.65 -4.81
CA LYS A 366 17.72 -9.93 -4.44
C LYS A 366 16.39 -9.77 -3.72
N LEU A 367 15.95 -8.55 -3.43
CA LEU A 367 14.78 -8.27 -2.62
C LEU A 367 13.49 -8.27 -3.43
N LEU A 368 12.55 -9.12 -3.03
CA LEU A 368 11.15 -8.96 -3.37
C LEU A 368 10.54 -7.98 -2.36
N PHE A 369 9.99 -6.87 -2.84
CA PHE A 369 9.48 -5.79 -1.96
C PHE A 369 8.25 -6.19 -1.15
N SER A 370 7.59 -7.30 -1.49
CA SER A 370 6.55 -7.91 -0.64
C SER A 370 7.11 -8.33 0.72
N ASP A 371 8.41 -8.64 0.77
CA ASP A 371 9.07 -9.34 1.85
C ASP A 371 10.07 -8.39 2.56
N VAL A 372 9.81 -7.08 2.50
CA VAL A 372 10.69 -6.06 3.05
C VAL A 372 9.97 -5.24 4.12
N VAL A 373 10.61 -5.12 5.28
CA VAL A 373 10.16 -4.28 6.39
C VAL A 373 11.15 -3.15 6.60
N SER A 374 10.63 -1.91 6.59
CA SER A 374 11.43 -0.70 6.80
C SER A 374 11.46 -0.31 8.26
N ILE A 375 12.64 -0.32 8.86
CA ILE A 375 12.87 0.04 10.26
C ILE A 375 13.42 1.46 10.26
N ARG A 376 12.53 2.42 10.54
CA ARG A 376 12.89 3.85 10.65
C ARG A 376 13.08 4.26 12.11
N PRO A 377 13.92 5.26 12.42
CA PRO A 377 14.13 5.74 13.79
C PRO A 377 12.88 6.38 14.39
N GLY A 378 12.62 6.14 15.68
CA GLY A 378 11.47 6.72 16.40
C GLY A 378 10.08 6.32 15.89
N ARG A 379 9.97 5.27 15.07
CA ARG A 379 8.69 4.77 14.51
C ARG A 379 8.24 3.50 15.22
N ARG A 380 6.92 3.22 15.12
CA ARG A 380 6.31 2.02 15.69
C ARG A 380 6.33 0.89 14.66
N LEU A 381 6.78 -0.29 15.07
CA LEU A 381 6.54 -1.56 14.41
C LEU A 381 5.36 -2.22 15.13
N VAL A 382 4.23 -2.36 14.43
CA VAL A 382 2.97 -2.88 14.97
C VAL A 382 2.31 -3.78 13.93
N LEU A 383 1.92 -4.98 14.33
CA LEU A 383 1.19 -5.89 13.44
C LEU A 383 -0.25 -5.42 13.28
N SER A 384 -0.79 -5.64 12.09
CA SER A 384 -2.20 -5.49 11.74
C SER A 384 -2.59 -6.60 10.76
N GLY A 385 -3.88 -6.87 10.56
CA GLY A 385 -4.33 -7.91 9.62
C GLY A 385 -4.41 -9.33 10.17
N PHE A 386 -3.92 -9.55 11.39
CA PHE A 386 -4.02 -10.84 12.05
C PHE A 386 -5.43 -11.11 12.63
N GLN A 387 -5.63 -12.36 13.01
CA GLN A 387 -6.69 -12.86 13.86
C GLN A 387 -6.08 -13.58 15.08
N THR A 388 -6.79 -13.65 16.19
CA THR A 388 -6.40 -14.43 17.36
C THR A 388 -6.66 -15.92 17.13
N LEU A 389 -5.82 -16.79 17.68
CA LEU A 389 -6.16 -18.20 17.81
C LEU A 389 -7.45 -18.37 18.63
N ALA A 390 -8.24 -19.41 18.32
CA ALA A 390 -9.53 -19.64 18.97
C ALA A 390 -9.37 -19.93 20.48
N LYS A 391 -10.34 -19.48 21.30
CA LYS A 391 -10.39 -19.74 22.75
C LYS A 391 -10.31 -21.22 23.13
N SER A 392 -10.79 -22.12 22.26
CA SER A 392 -10.70 -23.57 22.44
C SER A 392 -9.27 -24.12 22.33
N SER A 393 -8.35 -23.41 21.65
CA SER A 393 -6.97 -23.85 21.46
C SER A 393 -6.25 -24.02 22.79
N PHE A 394 -5.80 -25.24 23.08
CA PHE A 394 -5.02 -25.54 24.28
C PHE A 394 -3.66 -24.85 24.24
N THR A 395 -2.96 -24.91 23.10
CA THR A 395 -1.66 -24.28 22.90
C THR A 395 -1.73 -22.77 23.10
N ALA A 396 -2.76 -22.10 22.55
CA ALA A 396 -2.92 -20.66 22.70
C ALA A 396 -3.14 -20.25 24.16
N ARG A 397 -3.98 -20.99 24.90
CA ARG A 397 -4.21 -20.77 26.34
C ARG A 397 -2.94 -21.00 27.18
N LYS A 398 -2.16 -22.05 26.85
CA LYS A 398 -0.88 -22.32 27.50
C LYS A 398 0.12 -21.19 27.28
N ASN A 399 0.27 -20.74 26.03
CA ASN A 399 1.17 -19.64 25.67
C ASN A 399 0.74 -18.33 26.33
N LEU A 400 -0.56 -18.00 26.33
CA LEU A 400 -1.10 -16.83 27.00
C LEU A 400 -0.81 -16.86 28.51
N GLY A 401 -1.04 -17.99 29.18
CA GLY A 401 -0.81 -18.12 30.61
C GLY A 401 0.66 -17.99 31.00
N GLU A 402 1.57 -18.52 30.18
CA GLU A 402 3.02 -18.32 30.35
C GLU A 402 3.40 -16.85 30.15
N LEU A 403 2.87 -16.22 29.11
CA LEU A 403 3.11 -14.81 28.81
C LEU A 403 2.60 -13.89 29.93
N ASP A 404 1.37 -14.10 30.40
CA ASP A 404 0.76 -13.34 31.52
C ASP A 404 1.66 -13.41 32.78
N ARG A 405 2.16 -14.60 33.13
CA ARG A 405 3.06 -14.77 34.29
C ARG A 405 4.40 -14.05 34.12
N ARG A 406 5.01 -14.14 32.93
CA ARG A 406 6.31 -13.49 32.67
C ARG A 406 6.19 -11.97 32.68
N VAL A 407 5.16 -11.43 32.01
CA VAL A 407 4.91 -9.99 32.00
C VAL A 407 4.65 -9.47 33.41
N GLU A 408 3.85 -10.17 34.22
CA GLU A 408 3.61 -9.77 35.61
C GLU A 408 4.90 -9.73 36.45
N LYS A 409 5.75 -10.76 36.31
CA LYS A 409 7.01 -10.85 37.03
C LYS A 409 7.99 -9.72 36.68
N LEU A 410 8.05 -9.36 35.40
CA LEU A 410 9.01 -8.38 34.86
C LEU A 410 8.51 -6.94 35.04
N ALA A 411 7.27 -6.66 34.62
CA ALA A 411 6.71 -5.32 34.66
C ALA A 411 6.22 -4.92 36.06
N LYS A 412 5.84 -5.88 36.91
CA LYS A 412 5.33 -5.66 38.27
C LYS A 412 4.21 -4.61 38.35
N SER A 413 3.35 -4.57 37.34
CA SER A 413 2.29 -3.56 37.20
C SER A 413 2.79 -2.10 37.17
N SER A 414 4.05 -1.87 36.77
CA SER A 414 4.61 -0.54 36.54
C SER A 414 3.95 0.13 35.32
N GLU A 415 3.49 1.37 35.51
CA GLU A 415 3.04 2.24 34.41
C GLU A 415 4.21 2.85 33.62
N GLU A 416 5.41 2.84 34.21
CA GLU A 416 6.64 3.29 33.59
C GLU A 416 7.38 2.13 32.90
N PRO A 417 8.06 2.37 31.76
CA PRO A 417 8.85 1.34 31.10
C PRO A 417 9.99 0.81 31.98
N VAL A 418 10.11 -0.50 32.10
CA VAL A 418 11.15 -1.19 32.89
C VAL A 418 12.24 -1.78 32.00
N LEU A 419 13.49 -1.79 32.46
CA LEU A 419 14.61 -2.31 31.67
C LEU A 419 14.69 -3.84 31.78
N ILE A 420 14.77 -4.53 30.66
CA ILE A 420 14.92 -5.99 30.58
C ILE A 420 15.99 -6.40 29.58
N ASP A 421 16.46 -7.65 29.66
CA ASP A 421 17.32 -8.25 28.64
C ASP A 421 16.57 -8.44 27.32
N VAL A 422 17.26 -8.20 26.20
CA VAL A 422 16.65 -8.33 24.87
C VAL A 422 16.20 -9.75 24.57
N ASP A 423 16.90 -10.75 25.09
CA ASP A 423 16.54 -12.15 24.87
C ASP A 423 15.21 -12.48 25.59
N GLU A 424 14.96 -11.89 26.77
CA GLU A 424 13.66 -12.00 27.45
C GLU A 424 12.58 -11.22 26.69
N ALA A 425 12.90 -10.02 26.18
CA ALA A 425 11.99 -9.23 25.36
C ALA A 425 11.57 -9.99 24.08
N THR A 426 12.54 -10.63 23.40
CA THR A 426 12.27 -11.52 22.27
C THR A 426 11.37 -12.68 22.68
N LYS A 427 11.60 -13.29 23.85
CA LYS A 427 10.78 -14.41 24.28
C LYS A 427 9.32 -14.05 24.52
N LEU A 428 9.09 -12.88 25.13
CA LEU A 428 7.75 -12.33 25.31
C LEU A 428 7.07 -12.07 23.95
N LEU A 429 7.83 -11.52 23.00
CA LEU A 429 7.35 -11.22 21.65
C LEU A 429 6.96 -12.49 20.89
N GLU A 430 7.80 -13.52 20.92
CA GLU A 430 7.52 -14.84 20.33
C GLU A 430 6.23 -15.46 20.90
N LEU A 431 6.07 -15.44 22.22
CA LEU A 431 4.88 -15.98 22.88
C LEU A 431 3.61 -15.21 22.50
N ALA A 432 3.70 -13.89 22.40
CA ALA A 432 2.58 -13.05 21.97
C ALA A 432 2.18 -13.37 20.53
N TYR A 433 3.17 -13.46 19.64
CA TYR A 433 3.00 -13.76 18.22
C TYR A 433 2.54 -15.18 17.92
N ALA A 434 2.88 -16.15 18.76
CA ALA A 434 2.39 -17.52 18.65
C ALA A 434 0.87 -17.65 18.90
N ASN A 435 0.23 -16.62 19.47
CA ASN A 435 -1.22 -16.57 19.68
C ASN A 435 -1.98 -15.87 18.54
N LEU A 436 -1.27 -15.45 17.50
CA LEU A 436 -1.82 -14.75 16.33
C LEU A 436 -1.68 -15.62 15.08
N GLU A 437 -2.64 -15.49 14.17
CA GLU A 437 -2.63 -16.09 12.84
C GLU A 437 -2.97 -15.04 11.79
N PHE A 438 -2.50 -15.24 10.57
CA PHE A 438 -2.77 -14.35 9.44
C PHE A 438 -3.54 -15.11 8.38
N ASP A 439 -4.59 -14.48 7.85
CA ASP A 439 -5.38 -15.04 6.75
C ASP A 439 -4.56 -15.00 5.43
N ASP A 440 -3.68 -14.00 5.28
CA ASP A 440 -2.72 -13.85 4.18
C ASP A 440 -1.29 -13.83 4.74
N THR A 441 -0.45 -14.77 4.29
CA THR A 441 0.94 -14.88 4.77
C THR A 441 1.80 -13.69 4.37
N THR A 442 1.41 -12.91 3.35
CA THR A 442 2.13 -11.70 2.98
C THR A 442 2.03 -10.61 4.04
N ASP A 443 0.99 -10.61 4.89
CA ASP A 443 0.82 -9.63 5.97
C ASP A 443 1.62 -10.00 7.25
N ASP A 444 2.33 -11.13 7.27
CA ASP A 444 3.00 -11.66 8.46
C ASP A 444 4.42 -11.11 8.68
N ASP A 445 4.50 -9.93 9.32
CA ASP A 445 5.78 -9.28 9.65
C ASP A 445 6.40 -9.73 10.98
N ARG A 446 5.90 -10.83 11.60
CA ARG A 446 6.34 -11.28 12.94
C ARG A 446 7.85 -11.48 13.04
N GLN A 447 8.42 -12.14 12.04
CA GLN A 447 9.85 -12.45 12.02
C GLN A 447 10.70 -11.19 11.91
N ALA A 448 10.28 -10.24 11.06
CA ALA A 448 10.95 -8.94 10.92
C ALA A 448 10.96 -8.17 12.24
N HIS A 449 9.84 -8.16 12.96
CA HIS A 449 9.74 -7.48 14.25
C HIS A 449 10.67 -8.07 15.31
N ILE A 450 10.75 -9.41 15.41
CA ILE A 450 11.67 -10.09 16.33
C ILE A 450 13.12 -9.71 16.02
N VAL A 451 13.49 -9.78 14.75
CA VAL A 451 14.83 -9.40 14.28
C VAL A 451 15.14 -7.94 14.56
N ALA A 452 14.21 -7.05 14.25
CA ALA A 452 14.37 -5.62 14.46
C ALA A 452 14.65 -5.32 15.94
N LEU A 453 13.87 -5.90 16.86
CA LEU A 453 14.05 -5.74 18.30
C LEU A 453 15.47 -6.14 18.74
N GLN A 454 15.92 -7.32 18.31
CA GLN A 454 17.24 -7.84 18.64
C GLN A 454 18.36 -6.98 18.06
N HIS A 455 18.26 -6.64 16.79
CA HIS A 455 19.28 -5.86 16.08
C HIS A 455 19.44 -4.48 16.73
N LEU A 456 18.34 -3.73 16.87
CA LEU A 456 18.34 -2.37 17.43
C LEU A 456 18.90 -2.31 18.85
N SER A 457 18.61 -3.34 19.66
CA SER A 457 19.18 -3.45 21.01
C SER A 457 20.69 -3.72 21.01
N ARG A 458 21.17 -4.59 20.10
CA ARG A 458 22.57 -5.04 20.08
C ARG A 458 23.52 -4.04 19.41
N ILE A 459 23.04 -3.24 18.46
CA ILE A 459 23.84 -2.17 17.81
C ILE A 459 23.97 -0.92 18.69
N CYS A 460 23.34 -0.89 19.86
CA CYS A 460 23.43 0.25 20.77
C CYS A 460 24.89 0.55 21.13
N LYS A 461 25.29 1.82 20.95
CA LYS A 461 26.65 2.29 21.20
C LYS A 461 26.98 2.32 22.70
N ARG A 462 25.97 2.53 23.54
CA ARG A 462 26.10 2.56 25.00
C ARG A 462 26.29 1.15 25.58
N PRO A 463 27.44 0.84 26.19
CA PRO A 463 27.72 -0.51 26.70
C PRO A 463 26.74 -0.99 27.77
N ASP A 464 26.24 -0.08 28.61
CA ASP A 464 25.31 -0.37 29.72
C ASP A 464 23.89 -0.73 29.24
N LEU A 465 23.52 -0.28 28.05
CA LEU A 465 22.21 -0.53 27.44
C LEU A 465 22.27 -1.58 26.32
N ARG A 466 23.46 -1.96 25.87
CA ARG A 466 23.63 -2.92 24.79
C ARG A 466 23.03 -4.28 25.18
N GLY A 467 22.18 -4.81 24.30
CA GLY A 467 21.48 -6.08 24.57
C GLY A 467 20.32 -5.94 25.57
N LYS A 468 19.89 -4.72 25.89
CA LYS A 468 18.70 -4.44 26.69
C LYS A 468 17.56 -3.88 25.85
N ALA A 469 16.34 -3.96 26.36
CA ALA A 469 15.16 -3.30 25.84
C ALA A 469 14.31 -2.76 26.99
N TRP A 470 13.52 -1.72 26.73
CA TRP A 470 12.49 -1.29 27.67
C TRP A 470 11.22 -2.12 27.46
N LEU A 471 10.53 -2.48 28.54
CA LEU A 471 9.24 -3.16 28.53
C LEU A 471 8.19 -2.24 29.16
N LEU A 472 7.10 -1.98 28.43
CA LEU A 472 5.90 -1.33 28.96
C LEU A 472 4.73 -2.29 28.82
N ALA A 473 4.00 -2.56 29.89
CA ALA A 473 2.86 -3.47 29.87
C ALA A 473 1.59 -2.78 30.35
N ALA A 474 0.49 -2.96 29.62
CA ALA A 474 -0.82 -2.46 30.04
C ALA A 474 -1.93 -3.47 29.75
N LYS A 475 -2.99 -3.44 30.56
CA LYS A 475 -4.06 -4.43 30.54
C LYS A 475 -5.44 -3.83 30.27
N ASP A 476 -6.44 -4.72 30.22
CA ASP A 476 -7.88 -4.43 30.17
C ASP A 476 -8.31 -3.55 29.00
N ARG A 477 -7.76 -3.88 27.83
CA ARG A 477 -8.07 -3.20 26.57
C ARG A 477 -9.12 -3.97 25.78
N ASN A 478 -9.83 -3.25 24.91
CA ASN A 478 -10.83 -3.87 24.06
C ASN A 478 -10.89 -3.18 22.68
N VAL A 479 -9.74 -3.10 22.00
CA VAL A 479 -9.63 -2.53 20.65
C VAL A 479 -10.28 -3.48 19.64
N ALA A 480 -11.05 -2.96 18.69
CA ALA A 480 -11.68 -3.77 17.64
C ALA A 480 -10.70 -4.19 16.55
N ARG A 481 -10.92 -5.36 15.93
CA ARG A 481 -10.08 -5.87 14.83
C ARG A 481 -10.09 -4.93 13.64
N TYR A 482 -11.26 -4.38 13.35
CA TYR A 482 -11.47 -3.43 12.26
C TYR A 482 -11.79 -2.04 12.83
N ARG A 483 -11.26 -1.02 12.17
CA ARG A 483 -11.71 0.37 12.28
C ARG A 483 -12.93 0.58 11.40
N GLU A 484 -13.50 1.78 11.46
CA GLU A 484 -14.43 2.24 10.44
C GLU A 484 -13.85 2.02 9.03
N GLU A 485 -14.72 1.71 8.07
CA GLU A 485 -14.35 1.49 6.65
C GLU A 485 -13.54 0.22 6.35
N GLY A 486 -13.55 -0.75 7.27
CA GLY A 486 -13.01 -2.11 7.04
C GLY A 486 -11.49 -2.22 7.20
N ARG A 487 -10.79 -1.15 7.58
CA ARG A 487 -9.34 -1.19 7.80
C ARG A 487 -8.99 -1.96 9.06
N PHE A 488 -7.89 -2.70 9.04
CA PHE A 488 -7.36 -3.28 10.28
C PHE A 488 -6.90 -2.20 11.26
N SER A 489 -7.22 -2.40 12.53
CA SER A 489 -6.69 -1.59 13.62
C SER A 489 -5.18 -1.76 13.74
N ASN A 490 -4.46 -0.65 13.95
CA ASN A 490 -3.01 -0.63 14.15
C ASN A 490 -2.56 0.31 15.30
N ALA A 491 -3.49 0.73 16.16
CA ALA A 491 -3.21 1.59 17.32
C ALA A 491 -3.77 0.97 18.60
N PRO A 492 -3.11 -0.06 19.16
CA PRO A 492 -3.51 -0.68 20.42
C PRO A 492 -3.15 0.15 21.67
N ASP A 493 -2.26 1.13 21.52
CA ASP A 493 -1.75 2.05 22.54
C ASP A 493 -2.55 3.35 22.65
N THR A 494 -2.56 3.94 23.85
CA THR A 494 -3.10 5.30 24.08
C THR A 494 -2.03 6.36 23.85
N LYS A 495 -2.44 7.62 23.64
CA LYS A 495 -1.50 8.75 23.52
C LYS A 495 -0.51 8.83 24.69
N GLN A 496 -0.99 8.70 25.92
CA GLN A 496 -0.15 8.72 27.13
C GLN A 496 0.96 7.65 27.10
N GLN A 497 0.63 6.43 26.66
CA GLN A 497 1.60 5.34 26.60
C GLN A 497 2.61 5.53 25.48
N LYS A 498 2.14 5.99 24.33
CA LYS A 498 3.01 6.37 23.22
C LYS A 498 4.02 7.43 23.67
N ASP A 499 3.56 8.46 24.38
CA ASP A 499 4.40 9.54 24.87
C ASP A 499 5.41 9.03 25.92
N SER A 500 4.96 8.20 26.88
CA SER A 500 5.84 7.54 27.85
C SER A 500 6.91 6.67 27.16
N ALA A 501 6.53 5.83 26.21
CA ALA A 501 7.46 5.02 25.44
C ALA A 501 8.46 5.87 24.64
N LEU A 502 8.01 6.95 23.99
CA LEU A 502 8.86 7.88 23.23
C LEU A 502 9.95 8.52 24.08
N THR A 503 9.66 8.81 25.35
CA THR A 503 10.66 9.39 26.27
C THR A 503 11.85 8.44 26.51
N ARG A 504 11.61 7.12 26.44
CA ARG A 504 12.60 6.06 26.69
C ARG A 504 13.23 5.50 25.41
N ALA A 505 12.53 5.54 24.28
CA ALA A 505 12.99 5.05 22.98
C ALA A 505 14.04 5.98 22.32
N ARG A 506 15.08 6.35 23.06
CA ARG A 506 16.21 7.13 22.53
C ARG A 506 17.30 6.23 21.97
N GLU A 507 17.85 5.35 22.80
CA GLU A 507 19.07 4.57 22.50
C GLU A 507 18.83 3.07 22.29
N ILE A 508 17.75 2.54 22.86
CA ILE A 508 17.35 1.14 22.76
C ILE A 508 15.84 1.06 22.54
N PRO A 509 15.34 -0.03 21.92
CA PRO A 509 13.92 -0.14 21.60
C PRO A 509 13.06 -0.28 22.86
N VAL A 510 11.79 0.11 22.74
CA VAL A 510 10.75 -0.14 23.74
C VAL A 510 9.78 -1.17 23.18
N LEU A 511 9.62 -2.30 23.87
CA LEU A 511 8.57 -3.27 23.63
C LEU A 511 7.35 -2.92 24.51
N MET A 512 6.27 -2.48 23.89
CA MET A 512 4.97 -2.36 24.54
C MET A 512 4.18 -3.65 24.35
N LEU A 513 3.67 -4.22 25.43
CA LEU A 513 2.73 -5.34 25.42
C LEU A 513 1.40 -4.82 25.94
N LEU A 514 0.35 -4.89 25.11
CA LEU A 514 -0.95 -4.29 25.41
C LEU A 514 -2.03 -5.38 25.39
N ARG A 515 -2.47 -5.83 26.56
CA ARG A 515 -3.39 -6.96 26.71
C ARG A 515 -4.82 -6.56 26.34
N GLN A 516 -5.34 -7.21 25.30
CA GLN A 516 -6.71 -7.08 24.81
C GLN A 516 -7.58 -8.22 25.34
N ASN A 517 -8.88 -7.95 25.53
CA ASN A 517 -9.86 -8.93 25.98
C ASN A 517 -10.26 -9.94 24.90
N GLY A 518 -10.03 -9.63 23.61
CA GLY A 518 -10.31 -10.55 22.50
C GLY A 518 -11.79 -10.78 22.25
N ASP A 519 -12.63 -9.77 22.47
CA ASP A 519 -14.09 -9.84 22.34
C ASP A 519 -14.55 -10.21 20.91
N GLU A 520 -15.43 -11.21 20.81
CA GLU A 520 -15.99 -11.69 19.54
C GLU A 520 -16.86 -10.61 18.86
N ALA A 521 -17.58 -9.80 19.64
CA ALA A 521 -18.36 -8.67 19.12
C ALA A 521 -17.49 -7.61 18.44
N LYS A 522 -16.17 -7.64 18.71
CA LYS A 522 -15.17 -6.75 18.15
C LYS A 522 -14.34 -7.38 17.03
N GLY A 523 -14.77 -8.55 16.53
CA GLY A 523 -14.17 -9.24 15.40
C GLY A 523 -13.01 -10.18 15.75
N TRP A 524 -12.82 -10.48 17.03
CA TRP A 524 -11.82 -11.46 17.52
C TRP A 524 -12.45 -12.84 17.78
N ARG A 525 -11.70 -13.80 18.33
CA ARG A 525 -12.19 -15.18 18.60
C ARG A 525 -12.29 -15.56 20.08
N GLY A 526 -12.53 -14.58 20.95
CA GLY A 526 -12.88 -14.80 22.36
C GLY A 526 -11.71 -15.12 23.30
N LEU A 527 -10.48 -15.24 22.80
CA LEU A 527 -9.28 -15.44 23.61
C LEU A 527 -8.58 -14.10 23.86
N PRO A 528 -8.32 -13.70 25.13
CA PRO A 528 -7.47 -12.55 25.41
C PRO A 528 -6.07 -12.72 24.81
N PHE A 529 -5.44 -11.63 24.41
CA PHE A 529 -4.11 -11.68 23.79
C PHE A 529 -3.32 -10.42 24.11
N TRP A 530 -2.00 -10.52 24.01
CA TRP A 530 -1.12 -9.35 24.10
C TRP A 530 -0.83 -8.86 22.69
N TRP A 531 -1.13 -7.59 22.41
CA TRP A 531 -0.79 -6.93 21.16
C TRP A 531 0.58 -6.25 21.31
N PRO A 532 1.63 -6.75 20.64
CA PRO A 532 2.96 -6.17 20.77
C PRO A 532 3.14 -4.95 19.85
N VAL A 533 3.81 -3.92 20.36
CA VAL A 533 4.26 -2.75 19.60
C VAL A 533 5.72 -2.50 19.96
N ILE A 534 6.59 -2.42 18.96
CA ILE A 534 8.00 -2.07 19.17
C ILE A 534 8.20 -0.62 18.74
N LEU A 535 8.67 0.23 19.65
CA LEU A 535 9.09 1.58 19.32
C LEU A 535 10.60 1.58 19.08
N THR A 536 11.01 1.96 17.88
CA THR A 536 12.43 1.97 17.50
C THR A 536 13.16 3.14 18.16
N PRO A 537 14.47 3.02 18.46
CA PRO A 537 15.25 4.10 19.02
C PRO A 537 15.30 5.32 18.10
N GLY A 538 15.26 6.52 18.66
CA GLY A 538 15.45 7.76 17.91
C GLY A 538 16.87 7.95 17.37
N THR A 539 17.88 7.32 17.99
CA THR A 539 19.29 7.37 17.53
C THR A 539 19.64 6.26 16.52
N ALA A 540 18.70 5.39 16.17
CA ALA A 540 18.93 4.30 15.23
C ALA A 540 19.24 4.84 13.82
N ALA A 541 19.95 4.05 13.01
CA ALA A 541 20.01 4.25 11.57
C ALA A 541 18.79 3.60 10.90
N THR A 542 18.40 4.09 9.72
CA THR A 542 17.38 3.43 8.90
C THR A 542 17.90 2.09 8.39
N VAL A 543 17.16 1.02 8.64
CA VAL A 543 17.48 -0.36 8.24
C VAL A 543 16.35 -0.94 7.41
N ILE A 544 16.72 -1.66 6.35
CA ILE A 544 15.79 -2.40 5.51
C ILE A 544 16.00 -3.89 5.80
N PHE A 545 14.98 -4.55 6.32
CA PHE A 545 15.01 -5.98 6.59
C PHE A 545 14.27 -6.76 5.50
N ALA A 546 14.86 -7.86 5.04
CA ALA A 546 14.25 -8.80 4.12
C ALA A 546 13.85 -10.09 4.85
N THR A 547 12.56 -10.45 4.83
CA THR A 547 12.01 -11.59 5.58
C THR A 547 12.33 -12.95 4.97
N ASP A 548 12.57 -13.03 3.65
CA ASP A 548 12.83 -14.29 2.96
C ASP A 548 14.34 -14.52 2.70
N GLU A 549 14.75 -15.80 2.80
CA GLU A 549 16.02 -16.23 2.20
C GLU A 549 15.94 -15.98 0.68
N ALA A 550 16.99 -15.37 0.12
CA ALA A 550 17.07 -15.16 -1.32
C ALA A 550 16.79 -16.49 -2.05
N VAL A 551 15.67 -16.56 -2.78
CA VAL A 551 15.37 -17.71 -3.64
C VAL A 551 16.55 -17.89 -4.58
N LEU A 552 17.36 -18.92 -4.32
CA LEU A 552 18.29 -19.43 -5.32
C LEU A 552 17.42 -19.77 -6.53
N PRO A 553 17.75 -19.28 -7.73
CA PRO A 553 16.95 -19.57 -8.91
C PRO A 553 16.87 -21.09 -9.03
N THR A 554 15.68 -21.64 -8.80
CA THR A 554 15.40 -23.05 -9.03
C THR A 554 15.77 -23.33 -10.47
N THR A 555 16.76 -24.19 -10.66
CA THR A 555 16.97 -24.87 -11.92
C THR A 555 15.66 -25.54 -12.23
N ALA A 556 14.95 -25.05 -13.25
CA ALA A 556 13.84 -25.79 -13.82
C ALA A 556 14.44 -27.05 -14.45
N GLY A 557 14.59 -28.11 -13.65
CA GLY A 557 14.65 -29.48 -14.13
C GLY A 557 13.26 -29.81 -14.66
N GLY A 558 12.98 -29.34 -15.88
CA GLY A 558 11.88 -29.83 -16.68
C GLY A 558 12.45 -30.90 -17.60
N ASP A 559 12.03 -32.14 -17.40
CA ASP A 559 12.28 -33.26 -18.30
C ASP A 559 12.12 -32.82 -19.76
N ALA A 560 13.20 -33.02 -20.53
CA ALA A 560 13.15 -32.91 -21.97
C ALA A 560 12.17 -33.96 -22.50
N ARG A 561 10.96 -33.53 -22.88
CA ARG A 561 10.12 -34.33 -23.77
C ARG A 561 10.85 -34.46 -25.12
N PRO A 562 11.11 -35.67 -25.62
CA PRO A 562 11.71 -35.82 -26.94
C PRO A 562 10.70 -35.36 -28.00
N LEU A 563 11.19 -34.56 -28.95
CA LEU A 563 10.50 -34.24 -30.19
C LEU A 563 10.25 -35.55 -30.95
N SER A 564 8.99 -35.94 -31.09
CA SER A 564 8.57 -37.00 -32.01
C SER A 564 8.59 -36.45 -33.44
N THR A 565 9.56 -36.88 -34.22
CA THR A 565 9.58 -36.79 -35.68
C THR A 565 8.64 -37.86 -36.25
N GLU A 566 7.65 -37.44 -37.03
CA GLU A 566 7.08 -38.29 -38.08
C GLU A 566 7.50 -37.71 -39.43
N GLU A 567 8.38 -38.42 -40.11
CA GLU A 567 8.45 -38.42 -41.56
C GLU A 567 7.27 -39.23 -42.09
N THR A 568 6.57 -38.70 -43.09
CA THR A 568 6.15 -39.50 -44.25
C THR A 568 5.72 -38.59 -45.40
N ALA A 569 6.41 -38.77 -46.53
CA ALA A 569 6.08 -38.50 -47.93
C ALA A 569 5.35 -37.20 -48.32
#